data_AF-A0A8S4RVP6-F1
#
_entry.id   AF-A0A8S4RVP6-F1
#
_cell.length_a   1.000
_cell.length_b   1.000
_cell.length_c   1.000
_cell.angle_alpha   90.00
_cell.angle_beta   90.00
_cell.angle_gamma   90.00
#
_symmetry.space_group_name_H-M   'P 1'
#
loop_
_entity.id
_entity.type
_entity.pdbx_description
1 polymer ?
#
loop_
_entity_poly.entity_id
_entity_poly.type
_entity_poly.pdbx_seq_one_letter_code
_entity_poly.pdbx_strand_id
1 'polypeptide(L)'
;MMMVIESSNQFVIDERNQLREAVCGSVCELLARGAHVDAVDEAGITPLVAAIGGPAESLVRAALSPRLSCLAAAALAFHGGTYRPSQVPRDLHPFLAMHGVSPSTSPS
;
A
#
# COMPACT_ATOMS: atom_id res chain seq x y z
N MET A 1 10.24 -45.92 4.79
CA MET A 1 9.54 -44.81 5.48
C MET A 1 10.32 -43.52 5.28
N MET A 2 10.53 -43.11 4.02
CA MET A 2 11.29 -41.89 3.64
C MET A 2 10.61 -41.17 2.46
N MET A 3 9.95 -41.93 1.56
CA MET A 3 9.09 -41.39 0.48
C MET A 3 7.84 -40.63 0.96
N VAL A 4 7.29 -40.92 2.15
CA VAL A 4 6.09 -40.22 2.65
C VAL A 4 6.39 -38.81 3.17
N ILE A 5 7.64 -38.55 3.59
CA ILE A 5 8.04 -37.22 4.09
C ILE A 5 8.32 -36.27 2.92
N GLU A 6 8.87 -36.77 1.81
CA GLU A 6 9.14 -35.98 0.60
C GLU A 6 7.85 -35.52 -0.09
N SER A 7 6.85 -36.39 -0.20
CA SER A 7 5.54 -36.04 -0.79
C SER A 7 4.84 -34.94 0.02
N SER A 8 4.81 -35.04 1.35
CA SER A 8 4.20 -34.01 2.20
C SER A 8 4.96 -32.67 2.14
N ASN A 9 6.29 -32.69 1.98
CA ASN A 9 7.08 -31.48 1.84
C ASN A 9 6.86 -30.82 0.46
N GLN A 10 6.71 -31.61 -0.60
CA GLN A 10 6.44 -31.12 -1.95
C GLN A 10 5.10 -30.39 -2.07
N PHE A 11 4.04 -30.88 -1.42
CA PHE A 11 2.74 -30.20 -1.38
C PHE A 11 2.80 -28.83 -0.69
N VAL A 12 3.48 -28.75 0.46
CA VAL A 12 3.62 -27.49 1.21
C VAL A 12 4.42 -26.44 0.44
N ILE A 13 5.43 -26.87 -0.32
CA ILE A 13 6.20 -25.96 -1.18
C ILE A 13 5.34 -25.42 -2.33
N ASP A 14 4.50 -26.26 -2.93
CA ASP A 14 3.62 -25.87 -4.04
C ASP A 14 2.56 -24.84 -3.61
N GLU A 15 1.87 -25.07 -2.48
CA GLU A 15 0.92 -24.11 -1.91
C GLU A 15 1.59 -22.78 -1.59
N ARG A 16 2.80 -22.80 -1.01
CA ARG A 16 3.56 -21.58 -0.71
C ARG A 16 3.96 -20.82 -1.97
N ASN A 17 4.32 -21.52 -3.05
CA ASN A 17 4.63 -20.88 -4.32
C ASN A 17 3.39 -20.27 -4.97
N GLN A 18 2.28 -21.00 -4.97
CA GLN A 18 1.02 -20.51 -5.51
C GLN A 18 0.51 -19.26 -4.75
N LEU A 19 0.66 -19.22 -3.42
CA LEU A 19 0.37 -18.03 -2.63
C LEU A 19 1.28 -16.85 -2.99
N ARG A 20 2.59 -17.09 -3.21
CA ARG A 20 3.53 -16.04 -3.63
C ARG A 20 3.15 -15.47 -4.99
N GLU A 21 2.81 -16.32 -5.94
CA GLU A 21 2.36 -15.91 -7.28
C GLU A 21 1.05 -15.12 -7.21
N ALA A 22 0.08 -15.55 -6.41
CA ALA A 22 -1.18 -14.84 -6.22
C ALA A 22 -0.98 -13.43 -5.62
N VAL A 23 -0.06 -13.29 -4.66
CA VAL A 23 0.31 -11.98 -4.09
C VAL A 23 0.95 -11.10 -5.16
N CYS A 24 1.92 -11.61 -5.91
CA CYS A 24 2.56 -10.87 -7.00
C CYS A 24 1.56 -10.45 -8.07
N GLY A 25 0.64 -11.33 -8.47
CA GLY A 25 -0.43 -11.02 -9.42
C GLY A 25 -1.34 -9.89 -8.95
N SER A 26 -1.74 -9.92 -7.68
CA SER A 26 -2.56 -8.86 -7.07
C SER A 26 -1.81 -7.52 -7.03
N VAL A 27 -0.53 -7.54 -6.67
CA VAL A 27 0.30 -6.33 -6.66
C VAL A 27 0.47 -5.76 -8.07
N CYS A 28 0.75 -6.60 -9.07
CA CYS A 28 0.83 -6.16 -10.47
C CYS A 28 -0.46 -5.48 -10.95
N GLU A 29 -1.63 -6.06 -10.66
CA GLU A 29 -2.92 -5.47 -11.04
C GLU A 29 -3.15 -4.11 -10.37
N LEU A 30 -2.85 -3.99 -9.07
CA LEU A 30 -2.98 -2.73 -8.34
C LEU A 30 -2.03 -1.66 -8.91
N LEU A 31 -0.78 -2.02 -9.19
CA LEU A 31 0.20 -1.12 -9.78
C LEU A 31 -0.23 -0.67 -11.18
N ALA A 32 -0.73 -1.59 -12.01
CA ALA A 32 -1.24 -1.29 -13.35
C ALA A 32 -2.43 -0.32 -13.33
N ARG A 33 -3.26 -0.37 -12.29
CA ARG A 33 -4.35 0.58 -12.04
C ARG A 33 -3.91 1.87 -11.36
N GLY A 34 -2.61 2.06 -11.16
CA GLY A 34 -2.07 3.26 -10.56
C GLY A 34 -2.29 3.35 -9.06
N ALA A 35 -2.11 2.26 -8.32
CA ALA A 35 -2.03 2.30 -6.85
C ALA A 35 -0.97 3.30 -6.35
N HIS A 36 -1.22 3.91 -5.20
CA HIS A 36 -0.34 4.89 -4.56
C HIS A 36 0.77 4.17 -3.79
N VAL A 37 1.97 4.07 -4.37
CA VAL A 37 3.12 3.39 -3.72
C VAL A 37 3.73 4.18 -2.55
N ASP A 38 3.38 5.47 -2.42
CA ASP A 38 3.82 6.35 -1.34
C ASP A 38 2.73 6.62 -0.29
N ALA A 39 1.56 5.98 -0.43
CA ALA A 39 0.56 6.02 0.63
C ALA A 39 1.11 5.33 1.89
N VAL A 40 0.61 5.76 3.05
CA VAL A 40 0.92 5.11 4.33
C VAL A 40 -0.37 4.61 4.96
N ASP A 41 -0.29 3.52 5.70
CA ASP A 41 -1.40 3.09 6.56
C ASP A 41 -1.46 3.89 7.87
N GLU A 42 -2.38 3.53 8.77
CA GLU A 42 -2.55 4.16 10.08
C GLU A 42 -1.30 4.10 10.97
N ALA A 43 -0.38 3.16 10.70
CA ALA A 43 0.88 3.01 11.40
C ALA A 43 2.04 3.77 10.71
N GLY A 44 1.78 4.50 9.63
CA GLY A 44 2.80 5.21 8.86
C GLY A 44 3.63 4.30 7.94
N ILE A 45 3.16 3.09 7.65
CA ILE A 45 3.89 2.09 6.86
C ILE A 45 3.54 2.24 5.37
N THR A 46 4.56 2.39 4.53
CA THR A 46 4.40 2.40 3.05
C THR A 46 4.27 0.99 2.48
N PRO A 47 3.66 0.81 1.29
CA PRO A 47 3.66 -0.45 0.57
C PRO A 47 5.03 -1.10 0.42
N LEU A 48 6.10 -0.32 0.21
CA LEU A 48 7.45 -0.87 0.14
C LEU A 48 7.88 -1.45 1.49
N VAL A 49 7.67 -0.72 2.58
CA VAL A 49 8.04 -1.18 3.93
C VAL A 49 7.26 -2.46 4.29
N ALA A 50 5.97 -2.52 3.96
CA ALA A 50 5.15 -3.72 4.17
C ALA A 50 5.61 -4.92 3.33
N ALA A 51 6.24 -4.70 2.18
CA ALA A 51 6.67 -5.75 1.27
C ALA A 51 8.08 -6.32 1.54
N ILE A 52 8.87 -5.71 2.45
CA ILE A 52 10.26 -6.12 2.72
C ILE A 52 10.34 -7.62 3.10
N GLY A 53 11.20 -8.36 2.40
CA GLY A 53 11.37 -9.81 2.57
C GLY A 53 10.22 -10.66 2.01
N GLY A 54 9.17 -10.02 1.49
CA GLY A 54 8.00 -10.64 0.91
C GLY A 54 8.14 -10.93 -0.59
N PRO A 55 7.21 -11.72 -1.16
CA PRO A 55 7.26 -12.11 -2.57
C PRO A 55 7.14 -10.95 -3.55
N ALA A 56 6.49 -9.86 -3.16
CA ALA A 56 6.23 -8.70 -4.01
C ALA A 56 7.23 -7.54 -3.84
N GLU A 57 8.27 -7.68 -3.00
CA GLU A 57 9.21 -6.59 -2.70
C GLU A 57 9.80 -5.97 -3.98
N SER A 58 10.28 -6.82 -4.88
CA SER A 58 10.90 -6.39 -6.13
C SER A 58 9.94 -5.65 -7.06
N LEU A 59 8.67 -6.07 -7.10
CA LEU A 59 7.62 -5.42 -7.89
C LEU A 59 7.32 -4.01 -7.35
N VAL A 60 7.12 -3.89 -6.03
CA VAL A 60 6.86 -2.59 -5.40
C VAL A 60 8.06 -1.67 -5.54
N ARG A 61 9.28 -2.20 -5.35
CA ARG A 61 10.53 -1.45 -5.50
C ARG A 61 10.74 -0.96 -6.94
N ALA A 62 10.45 -1.80 -7.94
CA ALA A 62 10.55 -1.42 -9.34
C ALA A 62 9.52 -0.36 -9.75
N ALA A 63 8.36 -0.34 -9.09
CA ALA A 63 7.30 0.63 -9.33
C ALA A 63 7.44 1.93 -8.51
N LEU A 64 8.53 2.11 -7.74
CA LEU A 64 8.77 3.33 -6.99
C LEU A 64 8.94 4.53 -7.92
N SER A 65 7.92 5.37 -7.96
CA SER A 65 7.91 6.65 -8.64
C SER A 65 7.06 7.61 -7.80
N PRO A 66 7.67 8.35 -6.85
CA PRO A 66 6.93 9.08 -5.84
C PRO A 66 5.97 10.10 -6.44
N ARG A 67 4.70 10.06 -6.00
CA ARG A 67 3.69 11.03 -6.42
C ARG A 67 3.80 12.29 -5.59
N LEU A 68 3.95 13.43 -6.26
CA LEU A 68 3.98 14.73 -5.59
C LEU A 68 2.72 14.97 -4.74
N SER A 69 1.55 14.53 -5.20
CA SER A 69 0.31 14.64 -4.43
C SER A 69 0.35 13.85 -3.12
N CYS A 70 0.88 12.63 -3.13
CA CYS A 70 1.06 11.82 -1.92
C CYS A 70 2.04 12.46 -0.95
N LEU A 71 3.18 12.93 -1.46
CA LEU A 71 4.18 13.62 -0.65
C LEU A 71 3.62 14.90 -0.02
N ALA A 72 2.83 15.67 -0.77
CA ALA A 72 2.18 16.87 -0.26
C ALA A 72 1.14 16.55 0.83
N ALA A 73 0.31 15.52 0.63
CA ALA A 73 -0.67 15.08 1.63
C ALA A 73 0.00 14.51 2.89
N ALA A 74 1.07 13.73 2.73
CA ALA A 74 1.86 13.22 3.85
C ALA A 74 2.52 14.35 4.65
N ALA A 75 3.04 15.39 3.98
CA ALA A 75 3.58 16.57 4.65
C ALA A 75 2.51 17.31 5.46
N LEU A 76 1.30 17.47 4.92
CA LEU A 76 0.17 18.02 5.69
C LEU A 76 -0.11 17.18 6.93
N ALA A 77 -0.24 15.87 6.79
CA ALA A 77 -0.54 14.97 7.91
C ALA A 77 0.55 15.00 8.99
N PHE A 78 1.82 14.97 8.60
CA PHE A 78 2.96 15.02 9.52
C PHE A 78 2.97 16.29 10.39
N HIS A 79 2.52 17.42 9.84
CA HIS A 79 2.42 18.69 10.56
C HIS A 79 1.05 18.94 11.23
N GLY A 80 0.16 17.94 11.26
CA GLY A 80 -1.19 18.09 11.83
C GLY A 80 -2.09 19.04 11.02
N GLY A 81 -1.82 19.17 9.72
CA GLY A 81 -2.60 19.99 8.80
C GLY A 81 -4.04 19.49 8.69
N THR A 82 -4.97 20.44 8.59
CA THR A 82 -6.38 20.17 8.30
C THR A 82 -6.81 20.96 7.07
N TYR A 83 -7.92 20.55 6.46
CA TYR A 83 -8.48 21.26 5.30
C TYR A 83 -9.91 21.72 5.55
N ARG A 84 -10.29 22.87 4.99
CA ARG A 84 -11.69 23.32 5.01
C ARG A 84 -12.46 22.59 3.91
N PRO A 85 -13.55 21.86 4.22
CA PRO A 85 -14.31 21.13 3.21
C PRO A 85 -14.83 21.98 2.05
N SER A 86 -15.10 23.27 2.30
CA SER A 86 -15.57 24.23 1.27
C SER A 86 -14.47 24.65 0.28
N GLN A 87 -13.19 24.46 0.61
CA GLN A 87 -12.05 24.86 -0.22
C GLN A 87 -11.48 23.70 -1.05
N VAL A 88 -11.87 22.45 -0.75
CA VAL A 88 -11.33 21.25 -1.37
C VAL A 88 -12.44 20.51 -2.13
N PRO A 89 -12.25 20.22 -3.43
CA PRO A 89 -13.17 19.36 -4.18
C PRO A 89 -13.51 18.07 -3.45
N ARG A 90 -14.79 17.70 -3.42
CA ARG A 90 -15.31 16.55 -2.66
C ARG A 90 -14.57 15.25 -2.98
N ASP A 91 -14.21 15.04 -4.24
CA ASP A 91 -13.55 13.82 -4.70
C ASP A 91 -12.11 13.66 -4.16
N LEU A 92 -11.51 14.72 -3.63
CA LEU A 92 -10.21 14.68 -2.97
C LEU A 92 -10.28 14.37 -1.48
N HIS A 93 -11.48 14.38 -0.88
CA HIS A 93 -11.64 14.10 0.56
C HIS A 93 -11.18 12.68 0.92
N PRO A 94 -11.53 11.61 0.16
CA PRO A 94 -11.01 10.27 0.43
C PRO A 94 -9.49 10.16 0.28
N PHE A 95 -8.92 10.88 -0.69
CA PHE A 95 -7.47 10.93 -0.89
C PHE A 95 -6.76 11.56 0.33
N LEU A 96 -7.26 12.69 0.83
CA LEU A 96 -6.74 13.34 2.03
C LEU A 96 -6.90 12.47 3.27
N ALA A 97 -8.06 11.82 3.43
CA ALA A 97 -8.33 10.90 4.53
C ALA A 97 -7.38 9.69 4.51
N MET A 98 -7.12 9.09 3.35
CA MET A 98 -6.15 8.00 3.18
C MET A 98 -4.76 8.40 3.68
N HIS A 99 -4.39 9.66 3.52
CA HIS A 99 -3.11 10.21 3.98
C HIS A 99 -3.15 10.75 5.43
N GLY A 100 -4.25 10.58 6.17
CA GLY A 100 -4.38 11.03 7.55
C GLY A 100 -4.67 12.53 7.72
N VAL A 101 -5.02 13.24 6.64
CA VAL A 101 -5.37 14.66 6.69
C VAL A 101 -6.87 14.82 6.98
N SER A 102 -7.19 15.44 8.11
CA SER A 102 -8.58 15.59 8.58
C SER A 102 -9.23 16.91 8.17
N PRO A 103 -10.56 16.96 8.00
CA PRO A 103 -11.27 18.22 7.80
C PRO A 103 -11.20 19.09 9.07
N SER A 104 -11.07 20.41 8.90
CA SER A 104 -11.10 21.36 10.02
C SER A 104 -12.50 21.41 10.64
N THR A 105 -12.57 21.39 11.97
CA THR A 105 -13.83 21.43 12.74
C THR A 105 -14.44 22.83 12.90
N SER A 106 -13.87 23.87 12.30
CA SER A 106 -14.37 25.23 12.42
C SER A 106 -15.69 25.43 11.65
N PRO A 107 -16.78 25.88 12.31
CA PRO A 107 -18.00 26.25 11.62
C PRO A 107 -17.72 27.46 10.71
N SER A 108 -18.35 27.44 9.54
CA SER A 108 -18.29 28.52 8.55
C SER A 108 -18.95 29.79 9.07
#